data_AF-A0A6S7JHG5-F1
#
_entry.id   AF-A0A6S7JHG5-F1
#
_cell.length_a   1.000
_cell.length_b   1.000
_cell.length_c   1.000
_cell.angle_alpha   90.00
_cell.angle_beta   90.00
_cell.angle_gamma   90.00
#
_symmetry.space_group_name_H-M   'P 1'
#
loop_
_entity.id
_entity.type
_entity.pdbx_description
1 polymer ?
#
loop_
_entity_poly.entity_id
_entity_poly.type
_entity_poly.pdbx_seq_one_letter_code
_entity_poly.pdbx_strand_id
1 'polypeptide(L)'
;MEDAGNSFLDNPTHVFTLHYVFLPRINQALHEYQRAFNEHGIRTANNWSPNQMWLNGMMNEENPLKHDGLDETPDDLQYYGYDPHAPSPFEDSDNNVVVSPIYETPDTKFMRAPQRVNPLRDSNDMGIDVYPEALTLVKELLNIDETQQM
;
A
#
# COMPACT_ATOMS: atom_id res chain seq x y z
N MET A 1 11.66 28.26 0.73
CA MET A 1 11.16 27.31 -0.28
C MET A 1 10.74 25.97 0.35
N GLU A 2 11.26 25.63 1.53
CA GLU A 2 10.89 24.43 2.31
C GLU A 2 9.59 24.61 3.13
N ASP A 3 9.18 25.85 3.38
CA ASP A 3 8.10 26.20 4.30
C ASP A 3 6.67 25.87 3.79
N ALA A 4 6.52 25.58 2.49
CA ALA A 4 5.23 25.15 1.93
C ALA A 4 4.95 23.66 2.12
N GLY A 5 5.98 22.84 2.44
CA GLY A 5 5.84 21.38 2.57
C GLY A 5 5.07 20.95 3.83
N ASN A 6 5.16 21.75 4.90
CA ASN A 6 4.60 21.40 6.20
C ASN A 6 3.07 21.48 6.22
N SER A 7 2.46 22.43 5.50
CA SER A 7 1.00 22.61 5.47
C SER A 7 0.24 21.54 4.69
N PHE A 8 0.90 20.76 3.84
CA PHE A 8 0.27 19.67 3.08
C PHE A 8 0.11 18.39 3.90
N LEU A 9 1.03 18.12 4.84
CA LEU A 9 1.04 16.88 5.62
C LEU A 9 -0.02 16.88 6.72
N ASP A 10 -0.42 18.06 7.20
CA ASP A 10 -1.43 18.20 8.26
C ASP A 10 -2.86 18.32 7.72
N ASN A 11 -3.05 18.48 6.40
CA ASN A 11 -4.38 18.59 5.81
C ASN A 11 -4.92 17.21 5.37
N PRO A 12 -5.99 16.70 6.02
CA PRO A 12 -6.52 15.36 5.74
C PRO A 12 -7.03 15.20 4.30
N THR A 13 -7.50 16.29 3.66
CA THR A 13 -7.91 16.27 2.26
C THR A 13 -6.72 15.98 1.34
N HIS A 14 -5.58 16.62 1.58
CA HIS A 14 -4.37 16.38 0.78
C HIS A 14 -3.84 14.97 1.00
N VAL A 15 -3.82 14.46 2.23
CA VAL A 15 -3.43 13.06 2.55
C VAL A 15 -4.35 12.06 1.85
N PHE A 16 -5.67 12.29 1.89
CA PHE A 16 -6.63 11.46 1.17
C PHE A 16 -6.38 11.47 -0.35
N THR A 17 -6.20 12.65 -0.95
CA THR A 17 -5.90 12.77 -2.38
C THR A 17 -4.58 12.09 -2.75
N LEU A 18 -3.55 12.19 -1.90
CA LEU A 18 -2.29 11.48 -2.10
C LEU A 18 -2.51 9.97 -2.11
N HIS A 19 -3.25 9.41 -1.15
CA HIS A 19 -3.59 7.98 -1.14
C HIS A 19 -4.40 7.59 -2.38
N TYR A 20 -5.38 8.41 -2.78
CA TYR A 20 -6.21 8.14 -3.95
C TYR A 20 -5.38 8.00 -5.25
N VAL A 21 -4.36 8.85 -5.43
CA VAL A 21 -3.54 8.84 -6.65
C VAL A 21 -2.37 7.87 -6.55
N PHE A 22 -1.58 7.95 -5.48
CA PHE A 22 -0.27 7.30 -5.42
C PHE A 22 -0.34 5.87 -4.89
N LEU A 23 -1.26 5.55 -3.98
CA LEU A 23 -1.38 4.18 -3.48
C LEU A 23 -1.64 3.15 -4.61
N PRO A 24 -2.61 3.35 -5.53
CA PRO A 24 -2.82 2.40 -6.62
C PRO A 24 -1.61 2.35 -7.58
N ARG A 25 -0.95 3.48 -7.84
CA ARG A 25 0.25 3.53 -8.71
C ARG A 25 1.43 2.79 -8.11
N ILE A 26 1.69 2.98 -6.81
CA ILE A 26 2.75 2.27 -6.08
C ILE A 26 2.47 0.78 -6.12
N ASN A 27 1.23 0.36 -5.83
CA ASN A 27 0.86 -1.06 -5.90
C ASN A 27 1.06 -1.63 -7.30
N GLN A 28 0.67 -0.91 -8.35
CA GLN A 28 0.92 -1.34 -9.73
C GLN A 28 2.42 -1.48 -10.02
N ALA A 29 3.23 -0.49 -9.64
CA ALA A 29 4.68 -0.54 -9.83
C ALA A 29 5.33 -1.71 -9.07
N LEU A 30 4.86 -2.00 -7.85
CA LEU A 30 5.32 -3.15 -7.07
C LEU A 30 4.94 -4.47 -7.73
N HIS A 31 3.73 -4.59 -8.30
CA HIS A 31 3.33 -5.77 -9.06
C HIS A 31 4.17 -5.95 -10.32
N GLU A 32 4.43 -4.88 -11.06
CA GLU A 32 5.28 -4.92 -12.25
C GLU A 32 6.71 -5.29 -11.90
N TYR A 33 7.26 -4.71 -10.83
CA TYR A 33 8.57 -5.07 -10.29
C TYR A 33 8.62 -6.54 -9.88
N GLN A 34 7.64 -7.02 -9.10
CA GLN A 34 7.57 -8.41 -8.67
C GLN A 34 7.55 -9.36 -9.87
N ARG A 35 6.75 -9.06 -10.90
CA ARG A 35 6.69 -9.86 -12.12
C ARG A 35 8.05 -9.88 -12.84
N ALA A 36 8.60 -8.71 -13.13
CA ALA A 36 9.89 -8.58 -13.81
C ALA A 36 11.01 -9.27 -13.01
N PHE A 37 11.01 -9.12 -11.69
CA PHE A 37 11.96 -9.75 -10.80
C PHE A 37 11.79 -11.29 -10.79
N ASN A 38 10.57 -11.82 -10.80
CA ASN A 38 10.39 -13.27 -10.79
C ASN A 38 10.66 -13.93 -12.16
N GLU A 39 10.62 -13.15 -13.24
CA GLU A 39 10.81 -13.61 -14.62
C GLU A 39 12.21 -13.35 -15.19
N HIS A 40 13.00 -12.43 -14.62
CA HIS A 40 14.35 -12.14 -15.13
C HIS A 40 15.32 -13.30 -14.87
N GLY A 41 16.18 -13.59 -15.85
CA GLY A 41 17.25 -14.57 -15.70
C GLY A 41 18.38 -14.07 -14.80
N ILE A 42 18.81 -14.90 -13.84
CA ILE A 42 19.94 -14.59 -12.96
C ILE A 42 21.24 -15.06 -13.61
N ARG A 43 22.16 -14.13 -13.86
CA ARG A 43 23.43 -14.39 -14.54
C ARG A 43 24.29 -15.47 -13.88
N THR A 44 24.26 -15.56 -12.55
CA THR A 44 25.04 -16.54 -11.77
C THR A 44 24.33 -17.89 -11.62
N ALA A 45 23.09 -18.02 -12.09
CA ALA A 45 22.27 -19.23 -11.97
C ALA A 45 21.83 -19.73 -13.36
N ASN A 46 22.79 -19.89 -14.28
CA ASN A 46 22.54 -20.37 -15.66
C ASN A 46 21.47 -19.57 -16.42
N ASN A 47 21.30 -18.29 -16.09
CA ASN A 47 20.26 -17.43 -16.65
C ASN A 47 18.82 -17.92 -16.37
N TRP A 48 18.63 -18.74 -15.33
CA TRP A 48 17.31 -19.14 -14.87
C TRP A 48 16.65 -18.02 -14.09
N SER A 49 15.34 -17.86 -14.27
CA SER A 49 14.55 -16.94 -13.46
C SER A 49 14.22 -17.53 -12.09
N PRO A 50 13.94 -16.70 -11.07
CA PRO A 50 13.47 -17.19 -9.77
C PRO A 50 12.31 -18.18 -9.89
N ASN A 51 11.35 -17.92 -10.77
CA ASN A 51 10.25 -18.86 -11.04
C ASN A 51 10.72 -20.21 -11.60
N GLN A 52 11.70 -20.20 -12.51
CA GLN A 52 12.26 -21.43 -13.07
C GLN A 52 13.05 -22.22 -12.01
N MET A 53 13.84 -21.53 -11.19
CA MET A 53 14.58 -22.14 -10.08
C MET A 53 13.63 -22.75 -9.06
N TRP A 54 12.56 -22.03 -8.69
CA TRP A 54 11.52 -22.53 -7.79
C TRP A 54 10.85 -23.77 -8.36
N LEU A 55 10.39 -23.72 -9.61
CA LEU A 55 9.73 -24.85 -10.26
C LEU A 55 10.66 -26.07 -10.36
N ASN A 56 11.92 -25.86 -10.74
CA ASN A 56 12.91 -26.93 -10.81
C ASN A 56 13.17 -27.55 -9.43
N GLY A 57 13.31 -26.71 -8.40
CA GLY A 57 13.44 -27.16 -7.02
C GLY A 57 12.23 -27.97 -6.58
N MET A 58 11.01 -27.53 -6.87
CA MET A 58 9.79 -28.26 -6.49
C MET A 58 9.58 -29.56 -7.27
N MET A 59 10.15 -29.68 -8.47
CA MET A 59 10.13 -30.93 -9.23
C MET A 59 11.13 -31.97 -8.68
N ASN A 60 12.21 -31.52 -8.03
CA ASN A 60 13.22 -32.41 -7.45
C ASN A 60 12.62 -33.32 -6.37
N GLU A 61 12.77 -34.64 -6.52
CA GLU A 61 12.28 -35.65 -5.58
C GLU A 61 12.98 -35.60 -4.23
N GLU A 62 14.21 -35.09 -4.17
CA GLU A 62 14.97 -34.91 -2.93
C GLU A 62 14.61 -33.62 -2.20
N ASN A 63 13.73 -32.77 -2.76
CA ASN A 63 13.30 -31.54 -2.10
C ASN A 63 12.34 -31.88 -0.95
N PRO A 64 12.70 -31.59 0.32
CA PRO A 64 11.84 -31.88 1.46
C PRO A 64 10.49 -31.13 1.40
N LEU A 65 10.46 -29.95 0.76
CA LEU A 65 9.23 -29.15 0.58
C LEU A 65 8.21 -29.83 -0.35
N LYS A 66 8.63 -30.79 -1.18
CA LYS A 66 7.73 -31.53 -2.08
C LYS A 66 6.90 -32.58 -1.33
N HIS A 67 7.42 -33.09 -0.21
CA HIS A 67 6.84 -34.20 0.54
C HIS A 67 6.18 -33.77 1.86
N ASP A 68 5.80 -32.49 1.97
CA ASP A 68 5.26 -31.92 3.22
C ASP A 68 6.25 -32.01 4.40
N GLY A 69 7.55 -32.13 4.09
CA GLY A 69 8.65 -32.15 5.07
C GLY A 69 9.01 -30.76 5.59
N LEU A 70 7.99 -29.91 5.80
CA LEU A 70 8.14 -28.72 6.61
C LEU A 70 8.29 -29.15 8.08
N ASP A 71 8.94 -28.31 8.88
CA ASP A 71 8.73 -28.38 10.32
C ASP A 71 7.22 -28.35 10.57
N GLU A 72 6.73 -29.19 11.50
CA GLU A 72 5.31 -29.21 11.87
C GLU A 72 4.81 -27.77 12.02
N THR A 73 3.62 -27.47 11.50
CA THR A 73 2.99 -26.16 11.71
C THR A 73 3.11 -25.85 13.19
N PRO A 74 3.81 -24.77 13.60
CA PRO A 74 4.02 -24.52 15.01
C PRO A 74 2.67 -24.57 15.73
N ASP A 75 2.56 -25.38 16.78
CA ASP A 75 1.31 -25.51 17.57
C ASP A 75 0.80 -24.12 18.03
N ASP A 76 1.72 -23.18 18.13
CA ASP A 76 1.53 -21.81 18.58
C ASP A 76 1.46 -20.80 17.42
N LEU A 77 1.11 -21.20 16.19
CA LEU A 77 0.92 -20.25 15.08
C LEU A 77 -0.10 -19.15 15.43
N GLN A 78 -1.10 -19.49 16.24
CA GLN A 78 -2.08 -18.55 16.81
C GLN A 78 -1.46 -17.49 17.74
N TYR A 79 -0.27 -17.75 18.27
CA TYR A 79 0.51 -16.85 19.13
C TYR A 79 1.75 -16.29 18.39
N TYR A 80 1.91 -16.54 17.09
CA TYR A 80 3.01 -15.97 16.32
C TYR A 80 2.87 -14.44 16.29
N GLY A 81 3.84 -13.74 16.89
CA GLY A 81 3.80 -12.29 17.07
C GLY A 81 3.03 -11.81 18.31
N TYR A 82 2.48 -12.71 19.12
CA TYR A 82 1.99 -12.39 20.45
C TYR A 82 3.16 -12.33 21.43
N ASP A 83 3.51 -11.13 21.89
CA ASP A 83 4.50 -10.93 22.94
C ASP A 83 3.77 -10.55 24.25
N PRO A 84 3.61 -11.49 25.21
CA PRO A 84 2.94 -11.21 26.49
C PRO A 84 3.74 -10.28 27.40
N HIS A 85 5.01 -10.00 27.08
CA HIS A 85 5.85 -9.03 27.76
C HIS A 85 5.99 -7.71 26.99
N ALA A 86 5.37 -7.60 25.81
CA ALA A 86 5.31 -6.33 25.11
C ALA A 86 4.54 -5.32 25.97
N PRO A 87 4.99 -4.06 26.02
CA PRO A 87 4.22 -3.01 26.65
C PRO A 87 2.84 -2.96 25.99
N SER A 88 1.79 -2.99 26.82
CA SER A 88 0.44 -2.78 26.31
C SER A 88 0.40 -1.41 25.61
N PRO A 89 -0.17 -1.31 24.39
CA PRO A 89 -0.33 -0.04 23.70
C PRO A 89 -1.08 1.02 24.53
N PHE A 90 -1.77 0.58 25.59
CA PHE A 90 -2.64 1.38 26.44
C PHE A 90 -2.11 1.62 27.86
N GLU A 91 -1.05 0.92 28.31
CA GLU A 91 -0.57 1.05 29.70
C GLU A 91 0.46 2.16 29.89
N ASP A 92 1.18 2.56 28.83
CA ASP A 92 2.18 3.65 28.87
C ASP A 92 1.80 4.87 28.00
N SER A 93 0.58 4.93 27.48
CA SER A 93 0.20 6.01 26.59
C SER A 93 -0.48 7.15 27.38
N ASP A 94 0.32 8.13 27.78
CA ASP A 94 -0.11 9.54 27.81
C ASP A 94 -0.40 10.07 26.38
N ASN A 95 -0.65 9.19 25.40
CA ASN A 95 -1.16 9.55 24.09
C ASN A 95 -2.61 9.99 24.24
N ASN A 96 -2.78 11.28 24.51
CA ASN A 96 -4.04 12.01 24.39
C ASN A 96 -4.53 12.11 22.91
N VAL A 97 -4.05 11.21 22.04
CA VAL A 97 -4.37 11.16 20.62
C VAL A 97 -5.72 10.45 20.47
N VAL A 98 -6.78 11.23 20.55
CA VAL A 98 -8.13 10.78 20.21
C VAL A 98 -8.19 10.64 18.69
N VAL A 99 -7.96 9.42 18.18
CA VAL A 99 -8.24 9.10 16.78
C VAL A 99 -9.75 9.01 16.63
N SER A 100 -10.36 9.94 15.89
CA SER A 100 -11.79 9.85 15.57
C SER A 100 -12.07 8.55 14.83
N PRO A 101 -13.12 7.79 15.19
CA PRO A 101 -13.46 6.59 14.46
C PRO A 101 -13.80 6.97 13.00
N ILE A 102 -13.19 6.26 12.05
CA ILE A 102 -13.49 6.43 10.62
C ILE A 102 -14.87 5.81 10.38
N TYR A 103 -15.93 6.62 10.49
CA TYR A 103 -17.30 6.25 10.11
C TYR A 103 -17.57 6.62 8.65
N GLU A 104 -16.63 6.37 7.75
CA GLU A 104 -16.92 6.50 6.32
C GLU A 104 -17.22 5.09 5.79
N THR A 105 -18.52 4.80 5.68
CA THR A 105 -19.00 3.82 4.70
C THR A 105 -18.45 4.21 3.32
N PRO A 106 -18.33 3.29 2.34
CA PRO A 106 -17.95 3.66 0.99
C PRO A 106 -19.03 4.59 0.44
N ASP A 107 -18.81 5.88 0.62
CA ASP A 107 -19.77 6.90 0.26
C ASP A 107 -19.96 6.77 -1.25
N THR A 108 -21.20 6.67 -1.73
CA THR A 108 -21.49 6.40 -3.16
C THR A 108 -20.80 7.40 -4.11
N LYS A 109 -20.44 8.57 -3.57
CA LYS A 109 -19.60 9.60 -4.14
C LYS A 109 -18.21 9.11 -4.55
N PHE A 110 -17.49 8.40 -3.67
CA PHE A 110 -16.13 7.90 -3.94
C PHE A 110 -16.11 6.67 -4.85
N MET A 111 -17.19 5.88 -4.90
CA MET A 111 -17.33 4.82 -5.91
C MET A 111 -17.31 5.35 -7.35
N ARG A 112 -17.75 6.61 -7.56
CA ARG A 112 -17.74 7.26 -8.88
C ARG A 112 -16.47 8.07 -9.15
N ALA A 113 -15.61 8.27 -8.15
CA ALA A 113 -14.37 9.04 -8.32
C ALA A 113 -13.45 8.47 -9.42
N PRO A 114 -13.24 7.15 -9.54
CA PRO A 114 -12.42 6.57 -10.61
C PRO A 114 -12.97 6.79 -12.02
N GLN A 115 -14.27 7.04 -12.16
CA GLN A 115 -14.90 7.35 -13.45
C GLN A 115 -14.59 8.79 -13.92
N ARG A 116 -14.29 9.69 -12.98
CA ARG A 116 -13.96 11.10 -13.26
C ARG A 116 -12.44 11.29 -13.40
N VAL A 117 -11.68 10.79 -12.43
CA VAL A 117 -10.21 10.85 -12.45
C VAL A 117 -9.67 9.45 -12.19
N ASN A 118 -9.25 8.76 -13.25
CA ASN A 118 -8.62 7.46 -13.12
C ASN A 118 -7.19 7.63 -12.58
N PRO A 119 -6.89 7.16 -11.34
CA PRO A 119 -5.56 7.31 -10.77
C PRO A 119 -4.50 6.49 -11.52
N LEU A 120 -4.88 5.47 -12.31
CA LEU A 120 -3.97 4.63 -13.10
C LEU A 120 -3.88 5.06 -14.58
N ARG A 121 -4.39 6.23 -14.96
CA ARG A 121 -4.19 6.74 -16.32
C ARG A 121 -2.70 6.95 -16.63
N ASP A 122 -2.35 6.92 -17.91
CA ASP A 122 -1.00 7.27 -18.35
C ASP A 122 -0.63 8.67 -17.85
N SER A 123 0.58 8.79 -17.32
CA SER A 123 1.11 10.01 -16.74
C SER A 123 2.54 10.21 -17.21
N ASN A 124 2.87 11.45 -17.56
CA ASN A 124 4.23 11.81 -17.95
C ASN A 124 5.13 12.12 -16.75
N ASP A 125 4.58 12.17 -15.54
CA ASP A 125 5.28 12.59 -14.33
C ASP A 125 4.88 11.74 -13.11
N MET A 126 4.81 10.42 -13.29
CA MET A 126 4.56 9.44 -12.23
C MET A 126 3.29 9.66 -11.38
N GLY A 127 2.30 10.38 -11.91
CA GLY A 127 1.05 10.72 -11.24
C GLY A 127 1.00 12.14 -10.63
N ILE A 128 2.10 12.91 -10.68
CA ILE A 128 2.14 14.30 -10.19
C ILE A 128 1.19 15.19 -10.99
N ASP A 129 1.09 14.96 -12.31
CA ASP A 129 0.14 15.63 -13.20
C ASP A 129 -1.34 15.25 -12.94
N VAL A 130 -1.58 14.10 -12.32
CA VAL A 130 -2.93 13.62 -11.96
C VAL A 130 -3.40 14.20 -10.62
N TYR A 131 -2.46 14.53 -9.75
CA TYR A 131 -2.74 15.00 -8.39
C TYR A 131 -3.62 16.27 -8.33
N PRO A 132 -3.36 17.36 -9.08
CA PRO A 132 -4.18 18.57 -9.01
C PRO A 132 -5.64 18.32 -9.40
N GLU A 133 -5.86 17.49 -10.42
CA GLU A 133 -7.21 17.15 -10.88
C GLU A 133 -7.94 16.27 -9.86
N ALA A 134 -7.23 15.31 -9.26
CA ALA A 134 -7.76 14.50 -8.16
C ALA A 134 -8.08 15.36 -6.92
N LEU A 135 -7.26 16.38 -6.62
CA LEU A 135 -7.48 17.28 -5.49
C LEU A 135 -8.76 18.10 -5.67
N THR A 136 -8.97 18.66 -6.87
CA THR A 136 -10.20 19.37 -7.22
C THR A 136 -11.41 18.46 -7.09
N LEU A 137 -11.33 17.23 -7.61
CA LEU A 137 -12.39 16.23 -7.47
C LEU A 137 -12.70 15.93 -6.00
N VAL A 138 -11.69 15.70 -5.17
CA VAL A 138 -11.88 15.37 -3.76
C VAL A 138 -12.49 16.55 -3.00
N LYS A 139 -12.02 17.79 -3.23
CA LYS A 139 -12.62 19.00 -2.66
C LYS A 139 -14.10 19.13 -3.03
N GLU A 140 -14.46 18.90 -4.30
CA GLU A 140 -15.86 18.90 -4.76
C GLU A 140 -16.71 17.82 -4.06
N LEU A 141 -16.21 16.59 -3.95
CA LEU A 141 -16.96 15.49 -3.33
C LEU A 141 -17.22 15.71 -1.84
N LEU A 142 -16.28 16.40 -1.18
CA LEU A 142 -16.36 16.77 0.24
C LEU A 142 -17.11 18.10 0.48
N ASN A 143 -17.58 18.80 -0.57
CA ASN A 143 -18.21 20.13 -0.48
C ASN A 143 -17.37 21.15 0.31
N ILE A 144 -16.05 21.09 0.19
CA ILE A 144 -15.15 22.02 0.89
C ILE A 144 -15.02 23.28 0.02
N ASP A 145 -15.81 24.31 0.31
CA ASP A 145 -15.62 25.66 -0.25
C ASP A 145 -14.41 26.33 0.42
N GLU A 146 -13.59 27.06 -0.35
CA GLU A 146 -12.40 27.80 0.12
C GLU A 146 -12.72 28.96 1.09
N THR A 147 -13.97 29.12 1.52
CA THR A 147 -14.45 30.18 2.43
C THR A 147 -14.35 29.84 3.91
N GLN A 148 -13.87 28.65 4.30
CA GLN A 148 -13.70 28.23 5.71
C GLN A 148 -12.24 28.32 6.22
N GLN A 149 -11.40 29.18 5.63
CA GLN A 149 -10.06 29.47 6.15
C GLN A 149 -9.75 30.99 6.24
N MET A 150 -10.70 31.79 6.73
CA MET A 150 -10.43 33.14 7.25
C MET A 150 -10.52 33.17 8.77
#